data_AF-A0A173VH73-F1
#
_entry.id   AF-A0A173VH73-F1
#
_cell.length_a   1.000
_cell.length_b   1.000
_cell.length_c   1.000
_cell.angle_alpha   90.00
_cell.angle_beta   90.00
_cell.angle_gamma   90.00
#
_symmetry.space_group_name_H-M   'P 1'
#
loop_
_entity.id
_entity.type
_entity.pdbx_description
1 polymer ?
#
loop_
_entity_poly.entity_id
_entity_poly.type
_entity_poly.pdbx_seq_one_letter_code
_entity_poly.pdbx_strand_id
1 'polypeptide(L)' 'MRKSAIKIPTERKWYRCPYCGKKLLIFNDTAKCDGVYINCRECRREVKIKI' A
#
# COMPACT_ATOMS: atom_id res chain seq x y z
N MET A 1 -2.88 -10.38 -34.82
CA MET A 1 -3.68 -10.84 -33.65
C MET A 1 -3.67 -9.75 -32.60
N ARG A 2 -4.80 -9.05 -32.36
CA ARG A 2 -4.88 -8.00 -31.33
C ARG A 2 -5.00 -8.69 -29.96
N LYS A 3 -3.94 -8.64 -29.14
CA LYS A 3 -4.00 -9.06 -27.74
C LYS A 3 -4.87 -8.04 -26.99
N SER A 4 -6.14 -8.37 -26.76
CA SER A 4 -6.99 -7.60 -25.85
C SER A 4 -6.47 -7.81 -24.44
N ALA A 5 -5.75 -6.82 -23.91
CA ALA A 5 -5.33 -6.82 -22.51
C ALA A 5 -6.59 -6.68 -21.64
N ILE A 6 -6.91 -7.72 -20.87
CA ILE A 6 -7.93 -7.65 -19.83
C ILE A 6 -7.40 -6.67 -18.77
N LYS A 7 -7.99 -5.47 -18.69
CA LYS A 7 -7.72 -4.53 -17.60
C LYS A 7 -8.55 -4.95 -16.39
N ILE A 8 -7.93 -5.64 -15.45
CA ILE A 8 -8.54 -5.89 -14.13
C ILE A 8 -8.67 -4.52 -13.45
N PRO A 9 -9.87 -4.10 -13.01
CA PRO A 9 -10.03 -2.86 -12.27
C PRO A 9 -9.22 -2.94 -10.98
N THR A 10 -8.29 -2.02 -10.80
CA THR A 10 -7.47 -1.90 -9.58
C THR A 10 -7.97 -0.73 -8.74
N GLU A 11 -8.12 -0.94 -7.44
CA GLU A 11 -8.52 0.11 -6.51
C GLU A 11 -7.32 0.70 -5.78
N ARG A 12 -7.33 2.02 -5.57
CA ARG A 12 -6.36 2.71 -4.72
C ARG A 12 -6.82 2.69 -3.28
N LYS A 13 -6.06 2.05 -2.39
CA LYS A 13 -6.36 1.90 -0.97
C LYS A 13 -5.31 2.62 -0.12
N TRP A 14 -5.76 3.16 1.01
CA TRP A 14 -4.86 3.75 1.99
C TRP A 14 -4.30 2.68 2.91
N TYR A 15 -2.97 2.56 2.97
CA TYR A 15 -2.32 1.84 4.04
C TYR A 15 -2.29 2.72 5.28
N ARG A 16 -2.80 2.20 6.40
CA ARG A 16 -2.88 2.92 7.67
C ARG A 16 -1.82 2.40 8.62
N CYS A 17 -1.24 3.30 9.42
CA CYS A 17 -0.34 2.95 10.48
C CYS A 17 -1.05 2.01 11.47
N PRO A 18 -0.50 0.82 11.77
CA PRO A 18 -1.14 -0.14 12.67
C PRO A 18 -1.16 0.35 14.13
N TYR A 19 -0.33 1.35 14.46
CA TYR A 19 -0.21 1.87 15.83
C TYR A 19 -1.12 3.08 16.12
N CYS A 20 -1.33 3.97 15.14
CA CYS A 20 -2.11 5.19 15.35
C CYS A 20 -3.21 5.45 14.31
N GLY A 21 -3.37 4.57 13.31
CA GLY A 21 -4.42 4.68 12.29
C GLY A 21 -4.23 5.78 11.24
N LYS A 22 -3.18 6.61 11.35
CA LYS A 22 -2.85 7.66 10.36
C LYS A 22 -2.54 7.02 9.01
N LYS A 23 -2.99 7.66 7.93
CA LYS A 23 -2.67 7.28 6.55
C LYS A 23 -1.16 7.42 6.29
N LEU A 24 -0.53 6.38 5.77
CA LEU A 24 0.91 6.35 5.47
C LEU A 24 1.18 6.48 3.97
N LEU A 25 0.51 5.66 3.16
CA LEU A 25 0.68 5.63 1.71
C LEU A 25 -0.58 5.12 1.03
N ILE A 26 -0.64 5.30 -0.29
CA ILE A 26 -1.67 4.72 -1.15
C ILE A 26 -1.03 3.58 -1.93
N PHE A 27 -1.72 2.45 -2.06
CA PHE A 27 -1.30 1.32 -2.87
C PHE A 27 -2.44 0.85 -3.77
N ASN A 28 -2.10 0.20 -4.89
CA ASN A 28 -3.07 -0.56 -5.67
C ASN A 28 -3.37 -1.85 -4.93
N ASP A 29 -4.64 -2.23 -4.84
CA ASP A 29 -5.12 -3.45 -4.18
C ASP A 29 -4.53 -4.77 -4.69
N THR A 30 -3.92 -4.77 -5.87
CA THR A 30 -3.19 -5.91 -6.47
C THR A 30 -1.68 -5.86 -6.28
N ALA A 31 -1.15 -4.81 -5.63
CA ALA A 31 0.27 -4.70 -5.34
C ALA A 31 0.72 -5.80 -4.36
N LYS A 32 1.99 -6.19 -4.44
CA LYS A 32 2.67 -7.01 -3.44
C LYS A 32 3.89 -6.25 -2.96
N CYS A 33 4.02 -6.06 -1.65
CA CYS A 33 5.13 -5.32 -1.07
C CYS A 33 5.62 -6.01 0.19
N ASP A 34 6.87 -6.45 0.19
CA ASP A 34 7.58 -6.96 1.37
C ASP A 34 8.97 -6.32 1.47
N GLY A 35 9.55 -6.29 2.67
CA GLY A 35 10.88 -5.73 2.90
C GLY A 35 10.95 -4.20 2.91
N VAL A 36 9.82 -3.49 2.85
CA VAL A 36 9.76 -2.02 2.89
C VAL A 36 9.35 -1.53 4.27
N TYR A 37 10.07 -0.52 4.78
CA TYR A 37 9.85 0.08 6.09
C TYR A 37 9.67 1.59 5.93
N ILE A 38 8.73 2.17 6.69
CA ILE A 38 8.49 3.61 6.72
C ILE A 38 8.32 4.08 8.15
N ASN A 39 8.88 5.25 8.47
CA ASN A 39 8.62 5.91 9.74
C ASN A 39 7.29 6.67 9.70
N CYS A 40 6.39 6.33 10.62
CA CYS A 40 5.14 7.07 10.79
C CYS A 40 5.45 8.47 11.35
N ARG A 41 5.12 9.53 10.59
CA ARG A 41 5.36 10.92 11.01
C ARG A 41 4.55 11.36 12.24
N GLU A 42 3.48 10.63 12.57
CA GLU A 42 2.60 10.93 13.71
C GLU A 42 3.12 10.28 15.01
N CYS A 43 3.11 8.94 15.06
CA CYS A 43 3.52 8.21 16.26
C CYS A 43 5.03 7.94 16.35
N ARG A 44 5.81 8.34 15.33
CA ARG A 44 7.27 8.19 15.24
C ARG A 44 7.80 6.74 15.29
N ARG A 45 6.91 5.75 15.14
CA ARG A 45 7.28 4.33 15.06
C ARG A 45 7.61 3.94 13.63
N GLU A 46 8.55 3.02 13.48
CA GLU A 46 8.82 2.35 12.23
C GLU A 46 7.72 1.31 11.93
N VAL A 47 7.28 1.26 10.68
CA VAL A 47 6.23 0.36 10.22
C VAL A 47 6.74 -0.43 9.02
N LYS A 48 6.81 -1.76 9.15
CA LYS A 48 6.95 -2.66 8.00
C LYS A 48 5.66 -2.63 7.19
N ILE A 49 5.75 -2.27 5.92
CA ILE A 49 4.62 -2.31 4.99
C ILE A 49 4.43 -3.76 4.54
N LYS A 50 3.20 -4.26 4.70
CA LYS A 50 2.76 -5.57 4.18
C LYS A 50 1.50 -5.38 3.36
N ILE A 51 1.64 -5.46 2.04
CA ILE A 51 0.55 -5.37 1.06
C ILE A 51 0.51 -6.68 0.29
#